data_AF-A0A452TXL0-F1
#
_entry.id   AF-A0A452TXL0-F1
#
_cell.length_a   1.000
_cell.length_b   1.000
_cell.length_c   1.000
_cell.angle_alpha   90.00
_cell.angle_beta   90.00
_cell.angle_gamma   90.00
#
_symmetry.space_group_name_H-M   'P 1'
#
loop_
_entity.id
_entity.type
_entity.pdbx_description
1 polymer ?
#
loop_
_entity_poly.entity_id
_entity_poly.type
_entity_poly.pdbx_seq_one_letter_code
_entity_poly.pdbx_strand_id
1 'polypeptide(L)'
;MNHGTLQQKLGMYSSWEIKMSDFEEKDVDEFNSNGFKCPTCFAVMGRKCDNEFKWCTADKIKCVEFSGIINTGLKDIAVEMKKCIQADLCKETITYMGFPVANESVYCRSAIRNGARVRPPTPVFFVLFLEKMLH
;
A
#
# COMPACT_ATOMS: atom_id res chain seq x y z
N MET A 1 -8.66 33.51 37.14
CA MET A 1 -9.84 32.67 36.88
C MET A 1 -10.23 32.93 35.42
N ASN A 2 -9.73 32.14 34.47
CA ASN A 2 -10.28 30.85 33.99
C ASN A 2 -11.59 31.07 33.22
N HIS A 3 -11.86 30.59 31.99
CA HIS A 3 -11.33 29.58 31.06
C HIS A 3 -11.74 30.09 29.64
N GLY A 4 -10.98 29.97 28.56
CA GLY A 4 -10.55 28.71 27.96
C GLY A 4 -11.45 28.37 26.76
N THR A 5 -11.12 28.89 25.57
CA THR A 5 -11.57 28.36 24.26
C THR A 5 -10.41 28.42 23.26
N LEU A 6 -9.31 27.77 23.65
CA LEU A 6 -8.27 27.29 22.74
C LEU A 6 -8.81 26.04 22.02
N GLN A 7 -9.79 26.21 21.13
CA GLN A 7 -10.38 25.10 20.39
C GLN A 7 -10.47 25.28 18.87
N GLN A 8 -9.68 26.17 18.26
CA GLN A 8 -9.73 26.39 16.81
C GLN A 8 -8.38 26.43 16.09
N LYS A 9 -7.40 25.67 16.59
CA LYS A 9 -6.16 25.36 15.85
C LYS A 9 -5.76 23.88 15.96
N LEU A 10 -6.72 22.97 15.78
CA LEU A 10 -6.40 21.63 15.34
C LEU A 10 -6.65 21.61 13.84
N GLY A 11 -5.60 21.90 13.08
CA GLY A 11 -5.57 21.57 11.66
C GLY A 11 -5.91 20.09 11.57
N MET A 12 -6.98 19.81 10.84
CA MET A 12 -7.48 18.47 10.58
C MET A 12 -6.46 17.75 9.69
N TYR A 13 -5.33 17.35 10.27
CA TYR A 13 -4.46 16.35 9.68
C TYR A 13 -5.26 15.06 9.75
N SER A 14 -5.74 14.58 8.61
CA SER A 14 -6.17 13.21 8.51
C SER A 14 -4.97 12.35 8.88
N SER A 15 -5.07 11.69 10.03
CA SER A 15 -4.10 10.70 10.48
C SER A 15 -4.64 9.35 10.04
N TRP A 16 -3.80 8.57 9.38
CA TRP A 16 -4.13 7.19 9.10
C TRP A 16 -3.71 6.35 10.29
N GLU A 17 -4.59 5.44 10.66
CA GLU A 17 -4.38 4.53 11.75
C GLU A 17 -4.11 3.14 11.18
N ILE A 18 -2.97 2.55 11.55
CA ILE A 18 -2.72 1.12 11.35
C ILE A 18 -3.69 0.38 12.28
N LYS A 19 -4.64 -0.32 11.67
CA LYS A 19 -5.66 -1.11 12.38
C LYS A 19 -5.34 -2.58 12.33
N MET A 20 -5.94 -3.36 13.24
CA MET A 20 -5.82 -4.81 13.22
C MET A 20 -6.25 -5.42 11.88
N SER A 21 -7.24 -4.81 11.21
CA SER A 21 -7.71 -5.23 9.89
C SER A 21 -6.66 -5.11 8.79
N ASP A 22 -5.65 -4.23 8.95
CA ASP A 22 -4.54 -4.13 8.00
C ASP A 22 -3.66 -5.38 8.01
N PHE A 23 -3.71 -6.18 9.08
CA PHE A 23 -3.01 -7.46 9.17
C PHE A 23 -3.81 -8.63 8.60
N GLU A 24 -5.13 -8.46 8.48
CA GLU A 24 -6.05 -9.49 7.99
C GLU A 24 -6.47 -9.27 6.53
N GLU A 25 -5.90 -8.26 5.85
CA GLU A 25 -6.20 -8.01 4.45
C GLU A 25 -5.83 -9.24 3.61
N LYS A 26 -6.85 -9.84 2.97
CA LYS A 26 -6.68 -11.02 2.14
C LYS A 26 -5.85 -10.69 0.91
N ASP A 27 -4.90 -11.57 0.61
CA ASP A 27 -4.14 -11.51 -0.63
C ASP A 27 -5.06 -11.66 -1.85
N VAL A 28 -4.77 -10.91 -2.91
CA VAL A 28 -5.44 -11.04 -4.21
C VAL A 28 -4.51 -11.60 -5.27
N ASP A 29 -5.09 -12.30 -6.24
CA ASP A 29 -4.40 -12.80 -7.42
C ASP A 29 -4.30 -11.73 -8.52
N GLU A 30 -3.61 -12.06 -9.61
CA GLU A 30 -3.40 -11.17 -10.75
C GLU A 30 -4.70 -10.69 -11.40
N PHE A 31 -5.69 -11.59 -11.54
CA PHE A 31 -6.95 -11.32 -12.24
C PHE A 31 -7.90 -10.46 -11.42
N ASN A 32 -7.82 -10.57 -10.10
CA ASN A 32 -8.59 -9.77 -9.15
C ASN A 32 -7.85 -8.52 -8.66
N SER A 33 -6.68 -8.23 -9.23
CA SER A 33 -5.86 -7.05 -8.91
C SER A 33 -6.11 -5.88 -9.87
N ASN A 34 -5.51 -4.74 -9.53
CA ASN A 34 -5.42 -3.59 -10.43
C ASN A 34 -4.19 -3.63 -11.36
N GLY A 35 -3.47 -4.76 -11.41
CA GLY A 35 -2.25 -4.93 -12.22
C GLY A 35 -0.99 -4.29 -11.62
N PHE A 36 -1.04 -3.82 -10.38
CA PHE A 36 0.11 -3.30 -9.65
C PHE A 36 0.56 -4.25 -8.55
N LYS A 37 1.86 -4.18 -8.22
CA LYS A 37 2.47 -4.88 -7.09
C LYS A 37 3.27 -3.93 -6.20
N CYS A 38 3.29 -4.28 -4.92
CA CYS A 38 4.18 -3.70 -3.92
C CYS A 38 4.91 -4.82 -3.18
N PRO A 39 6.12 -4.58 -2.64
CA PRO A 39 6.59 -5.42 -1.56
C PRO A 39 5.65 -5.26 -0.38
N THR A 40 5.33 -6.38 0.21
CA THR A 40 4.45 -6.50 1.35
C THR A 40 5.18 -7.31 2.40
N CYS A 41 5.20 -6.78 3.61
CA CYS A 41 5.68 -7.48 4.80
C CYS A 41 5.11 -6.79 6.02
N PHE A 42 4.98 -7.54 7.10
CA PHE A 42 4.61 -6.98 8.40
C PHE A 42 5.42 -7.68 9.47
N ALA A 43 6.14 -6.90 10.27
CA ALA A 43 7.00 -7.40 11.31
C ALA A 43 6.85 -6.57 12.58
N VAL A 44 6.73 -7.27 13.71
CA VAL A 44 6.55 -6.68 15.04
C VAL A 44 7.61 -7.27 15.97
N MET A 45 8.02 -6.51 16.98
CA MET A 45 9.00 -6.92 18.00
C MET A 45 10.36 -7.28 17.39
N GLY A 46 10.80 -6.54 16.36
CA GLY A 46 12.12 -6.73 15.75
C GLY A 46 12.25 -8.00 14.91
N ARG A 47 11.14 -8.67 14.55
CA ARG A 47 11.16 -9.70 13.52
C ARG A 47 11.63 -9.11 12.18
N LYS A 48 12.19 -9.95 11.32
CA LYS A 48 12.62 -9.52 9.99
C LYS A 48 11.41 -9.32 9.09
N CYS A 49 11.36 -8.18 8.39
CA CYS A 49 10.35 -7.89 7.37
C CYS A 49 10.84 -8.44 6.02
N ASP A 50 10.54 -9.70 5.73
CA ASP A 50 10.90 -10.34 4.46
C ASP A 50 9.95 -9.88 3.35
N ASN A 51 10.50 -9.18 2.35
CA ASN A 51 9.71 -8.58 1.28
C ASN A 51 9.13 -9.66 0.35
N GLU A 52 7.81 -9.78 0.33
CA GLU A 52 7.08 -10.54 -0.68
C GLU A 52 6.35 -9.60 -1.64
N PHE A 53 6.48 -9.79 -2.95
CA PHE A 53 5.75 -8.93 -3.90
C PHE A 53 4.31 -9.42 -4.09
N LYS A 54 3.36 -8.68 -3.51
CA LYS A 54 1.93 -8.98 -3.59
C LYS A 54 1.19 -8.01 -4.51
N TRP A 55 0.09 -8.50 -5.07
CA TRP A 55 -0.82 -7.73 -5.93
C TRP A 55 -1.62 -6.72 -5.11
N CYS A 56 -1.85 -5.55 -5.70
CA CYS A 56 -2.66 -4.51 -5.08
C CYS A 56 -4.14 -4.64 -5.46
N THR A 57 -5.01 -4.41 -4.48
CA THR A 57 -6.47 -4.39 -4.66
C THR A 57 -6.97 -3.03 -5.16
N ALA A 58 -8.07 -3.05 -5.92
CA ALA A 58 -8.90 -1.87 -6.21
C ALA A 58 -8.10 -0.63 -6.68
N ASP A 59 -8.19 0.48 -5.95
CA ASP A 59 -7.60 1.78 -6.25
C ASP A 59 -6.26 2.05 -5.52
N LYS A 60 -5.66 1.01 -4.92
CA LYS A 60 -4.37 1.11 -4.23
C LYS A 60 -3.22 1.14 -5.24
N ILE A 61 -2.77 2.33 -5.60
CA ILE A 61 -1.76 2.58 -6.64
C ILE A 61 -0.38 3.01 -6.09
N LYS A 62 -0.23 3.06 -4.77
CA LYS A 62 1.02 3.43 -4.07
C LYS A 62 1.49 2.31 -3.17
N CYS A 63 2.80 2.21 -3.00
CA CYS A 63 3.42 1.41 -1.94
C CYS A 63 3.84 2.32 -0.81
N VAL A 64 3.47 1.97 0.41
CA VAL A 64 4.05 2.56 1.62
C VAL A 64 5.03 1.56 2.23
N GLU A 65 6.17 2.07 2.68
CA GLU A 65 7.09 1.39 3.56
C GLU A 65 7.19 2.21 4.83
N PHE A 66 6.87 1.59 5.95
CA PHE A 66 6.82 2.18 7.27
C PHE A 66 7.71 1.40 8.21
N SER A 67 8.45 2.12 9.06
CA SER A 67 9.09 1.55 10.23
C SER A 67 8.99 2.51 11.40
N GLY A 68 8.85 2.02 12.62
CA GLY A 68 8.84 2.88 13.79
C GLY A 68 8.92 2.12 15.10
N ILE A 69 8.90 2.86 16.20
CA ILE A 69 8.86 2.31 17.55
C ILE A 69 7.56 2.78 18.20
N ILE A 70 6.67 1.82 18.49
CA ILE A 70 5.42 2.08 19.19
C ILE A 70 5.73 2.11 20.69
N ASN A 71 5.44 3.24 21.34
CA ASN A 71 5.59 3.35 22.78
C ASN A 71 4.24 3.01 23.45
N THR A 72 4.17 1.85 24.09
CA THR A 72 2.95 1.39 24.79
C THR A 72 2.91 1.82 26.27
N GLY A 73 3.90 2.58 26.73
CA GLY A 73 4.12 2.91 28.15
C GLY A 73 4.74 1.78 28.98
N LEU A 74 4.51 0.51 28.61
CA LEU A 74 5.11 -0.66 29.28
C LEU A 74 6.36 -1.17 28.54
N LYS A 75 6.34 -1.13 27.21
CA LYS A 75 7.42 -1.61 26.37
C LYS A 75 7.42 -0.90 25.02
N ASP A 76 8.63 -0.69 24.50
CA ASP A 76 8.84 -0.23 23.14
C ASP A 76 8.75 -1.40 22.16
N ILE A 77 7.92 -1.24 21.13
CA ILE A 77 7.68 -2.26 20.12
C ILE A 77 8.12 -1.72 18.77
N ALA A 78 9.21 -2.27 18.24
CA ALA A 78 9.61 -2.00 16.86
C ALA A 78 8.62 -2.64 15.88
N VAL A 79 8.18 -1.87 14.91
CA VAL A 79 7.28 -2.28 13.83
C VAL A 79 7.87 -1.91 12.48
N GLU A 80 7.72 -2.81 11.51
CA GLU A 80 8.00 -2.55 10.09
C GLU A 80 6.81 -3.07 9.27
N MET A 81 6.36 -2.29 8.30
CA MET A 81 5.22 -2.61 7.46
C MET A 81 5.47 -2.13 6.04
N LYS A 82 5.14 -2.96 5.05
CA LYS A 82 5.09 -2.58 3.65
C LYS A 82 3.76 -3.06 3.08
N LYS A 83 3.05 -2.21 2.33
CA LYS A 83 1.79 -2.59 1.67
C LYS A 83 1.39 -1.65 0.54
N CYS A 84 0.37 -2.06 -0.20
CA CYS A 84 -0.37 -1.20 -1.12
C CYS A 84 -1.28 -0.25 -0.33
N ILE A 85 -1.34 1.02 -0.72
CA ILE A 85 -2.26 2.04 -0.18
C ILE A 85 -2.85 2.92 -1.29
N GLN A 86 -3.91 3.64 -0.96
CA GLN A 86 -4.41 4.74 -1.76
C GLN A 86 -3.45 5.93 -1.71
N ALA A 87 -3.52 6.80 -2.73
CA ALA A 87 -2.51 7.85 -2.92
C ALA A 87 -2.62 9.02 -1.93
N ASP A 88 -3.81 9.24 -1.37
CA ASP A 88 -4.11 10.22 -0.33
C ASP A 88 -3.44 9.87 1.00
N LEU A 89 -3.41 8.59 1.37
CA LEU A 89 -2.80 8.10 2.62
C LEU A 89 -1.27 8.30 2.70
N CYS A 90 -0.57 8.60 1.61
CA CYS A 90 0.88 8.83 1.62
C CYS A 90 1.29 10.07 2.46
N LYS A 91 0.40 11.04 2.66
CA LYS A 91 0.71 12.33 3.30
C LYS A 91 0.26 12.42 4.75
N GLU A 92 -0.37 11.36 5.24
CA GLU A 92 -1.00 11.32 6.53
C GLU A 92 -0.01 10.82 7.59
N THR A 93 -0.17 11.30 8.83
CA THR A 93 0.62 10.83 9.98
C THR A 93 0.12 9.47 10.43
N ILE A 94 1.06 8.56 10.72
CA ILE A 94 0.77 7.18 11.09
C ILE A 94 0.54 7.08 12.59
N THR A 95 -0.56 6.48 12.99
CA THR A 95 -0.76 6.02 14.37
C THR A 95 -0.95 4.51 14.39
N TYR A 96 -0.58 3.85 15.48
CA TYR A 96 -0.76 2.41 15.63
C TYR A 96 -1.69 2.14 16.81
N MET A 97 -2.93 1.71 16.55
CA MET A 97 -3.94 1.45 17.60
C MET A 97 -4.05 2.58 18.63
N GLY A 98 -3.97 3.85 18.19
CA GLY A 98 -3.99 5.03 19.06
C GLY A 98 -2.71 5.29 19.88
N PHE A 99 -1.67 4.48 19.77
CA PHE A 99 -0.38 4.72 20.43
C PHE A 99 0.52 5.64 19.59
N PRO A 100 1.32 6.50 20.24
CA PRO A 100 2.30 7.31 19.55
C PRO A 100 3.42 6.44 18.98
N VAL A 101 3.85 6.79 17.76
CA VAL A 101 5.01 6.19 17.10
C VAL A 101 6.17 7.17 17.21
N ALA A 102 7.31 6.67 17.68
CA ALA A 102 8.58 7.38 17.71
C ALA A 102 9.53 6.83 16.65
N ASN A 103 10.51 7.66 16.24
CA ASN A 103 11.53 7.30 15.24
C ASN A 103 10.92 6.71 13.96
N GLU A 104 9.79 7.28 13.51
CA GLU A 104 9.12 6.80 12.32
C GLU A 104 9.92 7.10 11.05
N SER A 105 9.93 6.16 10.13
CA SER A 105 10.35 6.36 8.76
C SER A 105 9.20 5.94 7.86
N VAL A 106 8.83 6.83 6.94
CA VAL A 106 7.73 6.63 5.99
C VAL A 106 8.25 6.91 4.61
N TYR A 107 8.17 5.92 3.73
CA TYR A 107 8.53 6.05 2.34
C TYR A 107 7.35 5.66 1.46
N CYS A 108 6.85 6.63 0.69
CA CYS A 108 5.77 6.38 -0.27
C CYS A 108 6.29 6.43 -1.70
N ARG A 109 6.01 5.40 -2.49
CA ARG A 109 6.37 5.35 -3.91
C ARG A 109 5.23 4.82 -4.77
N SER A 110 5.35 5.01 -6.08
CA SER A 110 4.41 4.40 -7.02
C SER A 110 4.54 2.88 -7.02
N ALA A 111 3.39 2.20 -7.10
CA ALA A 111 3.37 0.75 -7.23
C ALA A 111 3.94 0.30 -8.58
N ILE A 112 4.52 -0.90 -8.61
CA ILE A 112 5.15 -1.44 -9.81
C ILE A 112 4.05 -2.03 -10.67
N ARG A 113 3.91 -1.55 -11.90
CA ARG A 113 2.99 -2.15 -12.85
C ARG A 113 3.57 -3.49 -13.32
N ASN A 114 3.04 -4.58 -12.79
CA ASN A 114 3.35 -5.91 -13.25
C ASN A 114 2.13 -6.42 -13.99
N GLY A 115 2.05 -6.14 -15.26
CA GLY A 115 1.17 -6.87 -16.15
C GLY A 115 1.99 -7.13 -17.38
N ALA A 116 2.00 -8.38 -17.86
CA ALA A 116 2.21 -8.54 -19.29
C ALA A 116 1.24 -7.56 -19.93
N ARG A 117 1.70 -6.69 -20.84
CA ARG A 117 0.77 -6.15 -21.83
C ARG A 117 0.02 -7.39 -22.29
N VAL A 118 -1.30 -7.45 -22.07
CA VAL A 118 -2.15 -8.30 -22.90
C VAL A 118 -1.90 -7.71 -24.28
N ARG A 119 -0.86 -8.23 -24.95
CA ARG A 119 -0.61 -7.95 -26.35
C ARG A 119 -1.89 -8.49 -26.94
N PRO A 120 -2.78 -7.64 -27.48
CA PRO A 120 -3.94 -8.17 -28.17
C PRO A 120 -3.40 -9.23 -29.12
N PRO A 121 -3.99 -10.44 -29.17
CA PRO A 121 -3.50 -11.49 -30.03
C PRO A 121 -3.26 -10.85 -31.38
N THR A 122 -2.02 -10.90 -31.86
CA THR A 122 -1.67 -10.41 -33.20
C THR A 122 -2.75 -10.93 -34.13
N PRO A 123 -3.53 -10.07 -34.80
CA PRO A 123 -4.63 -10.57 -35.61
C PRO A 123 -4.00 -11.35 -36.76
N VAL A 124 -3.97 -12.67 -36.65
CA VAL A 124 -3.54 -13.62 -37.69
C VAL A 124 -4.58 -13.67 -38.83
N PHE A 125 -5.49 -12.70 -38.90
CA PHE A 125 -6.61 -12.67 -39.84
C PHE A 125 -6.29 -12.09 -41.22
N PHE A 126 -5.09 -11.56 -41.47
CA PHE A 126 -4.77 -10.90 -42.75
C PHE A 126 -3.87 -11.69 -43.72
N VAL A 127 -3.46 -12.93 -43.40
CA VAL A 127 -2.62 -13.71 -44.33
C VAL A 127 -3.42 -14.72 -45.15
N LEU A 128 -4.61 -15.14 -44.70
CA LEU A 128 -5.41 -16.15 -45.41
C LEU A 128 -6.33 -15.59 -46.50
N PHE A 129 -6.43 -14.27 -46.67
CA PHE A 129 -7.30 -13.66 -47.69
C PHE A 129 -6.59 -13.26 -48.99
N LEU A 130 -5.26 -13.26 -49.04
CA LEU A 130 -4.50 -12.90 -50.25
C LEU A 130 -4.23 -14.10 -51.18
N GLU A 131 -4.28 -15.33 -50.66
CA GLU A 131 -4.05 -16.54 -51.47
C GLU A 131 -5.26 -16.94 -52.34
N LYS A 132 -6.44 -16.37 -52.06
CA LYS A 132 -7.70 -16.73 -52.75
C LYS A 132 -8.13 -15.73 -53.84
N MET A 133 -7.29 -14.75 -54.16
CA MET A 133 -7.52 -13.75 -55.23
C MET A 133 -6.56 -13.92 -56.42
N LEU A 134 -5.72 -14.97 -56.41
CA LEU A 134 -4.67 -15.21 -57.42
C LEU A 134 -4.88 -16.49 -58.24
N HIS A 135 -6.10 -17.06 -58.23
CA HIS A 135 -6.52 -18.13 -59.14
C HIS A 135 -7.86 -17.82 -59.78
#